data_AF-A0A1T5ILS7-F1
#
_entry.id   AF-A0A1T5ILS7-F1
#
_cell.length_a   1.000
_cell.length_b   1.000
_cell.length_c   1.000
_cell.angle_alpha   90.00
_cell.angle_beta   90.00
_cell.angle_gamma   90.00
#
_symmetry.space_group_name_H-M   'P 1'
#
loop_
_entity.id
_entity.type
_entity.pdbx_description
1 polymer ?
#
loop_
_entity_poly.entity_id
_entity_poly.type
_entity_poly.pdbx_seq_one_letter_code
_entity_poly.pdbx_strand_id
1 'polypeptide(L)'
;MKRILILIVLLLLPVWTASAQGELQVGAVFDGKVVPATAMKETFIRSSRLETYHLELYRSVSFTGDDQVLAEVSRRVLADAERASDQEIHMKEGRLAYAILTFEDGGRGNRFVCFQCVSKVGSHAVTLVYMTGPATLDDLRRLFRSK
;
A
#
# COMPACT_ATOMS: atom_id res chain seq x y z
N MET A 1 33.20 21.51 39.64
CA MET A 1 31.72 21.50 39.55
C MET A 1 31.32 20.87 38.22
N LYS A 2 31.09 19.55 38.23
CA LYS A 2 31.02 18.65 37.05
C LYS A 2 29.81 17.72 37.12
N ARG A 3 28.63 18.23 37.53
CA ARG A 3 27.41 17.42 37.73
C ARG A 3 26.13 17.97 37.09
N ILE A 4 26.22 19.05 36.30
CA ILE A 4 25.04 19.68 35.66
C ILE A 4 24.93 19.35 34.15
N LEU A 5 25.86 18.57 33.60
CA LEU A 5 25.93 18.35 32.14
C LEU A 5 25.24 17.08 31.61
N ILE A 6 24.61 16.26 32.46
CA ILE A 6 24.08 14.95 32.04
C ILE A 6 22.54 14.92 31.88
N LEU A 7 21.82 15.95 32.35
CA LEU A 7 20.34 15.93 32.35
C LEU A 7 19.66 16.57 31.13
N ILE A 8 20.40 17.10 30.16
CA ILE A 8 19.82 17.83 29.00
C ILE A 8 19.90 17.02 27.69
N VAL A 9 20.55 15.85 27.67
CA VAL A 9 20.70 15.02 26.45
C VAL A 9 19.53 14.03 26.24
N LEU A 10 18.58 13.93 27.18
CA LEU A 10 17.49 12.94 27.13
C LEU A 10 16.16 13.47 26.54
N LEU A 11 16.20 14.52 25.72
CA LEU A 11 14.99 15.16 25.15
C LEU A 11 15.07 15.37 23.63
N LEU A 12 15.85 14.54 22.94
CA LEU A 12 15.72 14.31 21.50
C LEU A 12 15.24 12.87 21.30
N LEU A 13 14.04 12.57 21.79
CA LEU A 13 13.29 11.45 21.23
C LEU A 13 12.98 11.85 19.79
N PRO A 14 13.47 11.14 18.76
CA PRO A 14 12.91 11.30 17.43
C PRO A 14 11.42 11.02 17.59
N VAL A 15 10.58 12.00 17.27
CA VAL A 15 9.16 11.75 17.03
C VAL A 15 9.15 10.81 15.84
N TRP A 16 9.12 9.50 16.12
CA TRP A 16 8.77 8.51 15.13
C TRP A 16 7.33 8.84 14.82
N THR A 17 7.12 9.65 13.78
CA THR A 17 5.87 9.63 13.06
C THR A 17 5.75 8.20 12.57
N ALA A 18 5.12 7.37 13.39
CA ALA A 18 4.60 6.08 13.02
C ALA A 18 3.57 6.38 11.93
N SER A 19 4.06 6.55 10.70
CA SER A 19 3.27 6.56 9.51
C SER A 19 2.49 5.25 9.56
N ALA A 20 1.17 5.30 9.62
CA ALA A 20 0.31 4.10 9.63
C ALA A 20 0.50 3.18 8.39
N GLN A 21 1.35 3.59 7.44
CA GLN A 21 1.85 2.83 6.29
C GLN A 21 3.13 2.01 6.57
N GLY A 22 3.83 2.27 7.68
CA GLY A 22 5.09 1.61 8.04
C GLY A 22 4.94 0.18 8.55
N GLU A 23 3.72 -0.31 8.75
CA GLU A 23 3.44 -1.69 9.14
C GLU A 23 3.34 -2.67 7.96
N LEU A 24 3.06 -2.17 6.74
CA LEU A 24 2.82 -3.02 5.57
C LEU A 24 4.08 -3.14 4.70
N GLN A 25 4.38 -4.38 4.28
CA GLN A 25 5.51 -4.71 3.42
C GLN A 25 5.44 -4.02 2.05
N VAL A 26 4.24 -3.77 1.54
CA VAL A 26 4.02 -3.05 0.28
C VAL A 26 4.41 -1.57 0.36
N GLY A 27 4.55 -1.00 1.55
CA GLY A 27 5.01 0.39 1.75
C GLY A 27 6.36 0.66 1.08
N ALA A 28 7.26 -0.34 1.04
CA ALA A 28 8.55 -0.22 0.36
C ALA A 28 8.44 0.03 -1.15
N VAL A 29 7.35 -0.39 -1.80
CA VAL A 29 7.10 -0.10 -3.22
C VAL A 29 6.78 1.38 -3.38
N PHE A 30 5.88 1.92 -2.55
CA PHE A 30 5.52 3.35 -2.56
C PHE A 30 6.68 4.28 -2.19
N ASP A 31 7.63 3.80 -1.39
CA ASP A 31 8.84 4.54 -1.00
C ASP A 31 9.94 4.52 -2.07
N GLY A 32 9.72 3.85 -3.21
CA GLY A 32 10.70 3.74 -4.27
C GLY A 32 11.85 2.76 -3.97
N LYS A 33 11.70 1.84 -3.01
CA LYS A 33 12.75 0.89 -2.59
C LYS A 33 12.81 -0.37 -3.45
N VAL A 34 11.73 -0.67 -4.18
CA VAL A 34 11.66 -1.82 -5.11
C VAL A 34 11.89 -1.37 -6.56
N VAL A 35 11.24 -0.29 -6.95
CA VAL A 35 11.45 0.40 -8.23
C VAL A 35 11.72 1.87 -7.90
N PRO A 36 12.64 2.58 -8.56
CA PRO A 36 12.87 3.99 -8.27
C PRO A 36 11.61 4.83 -8.50
N ALA A 37 11.36 5.83 -7.65
CA ALA A 37 10.20 6.71 -7.79
C ALA A 37 10.14 7.43 -9.15
N THR A 38 11.30 7.70 -9.76
CA THR A 38 11.42 8.28 -11.12
C THR A 38 10.90 7.37 -12.22
N ALA A 39 10.79 6.06 -11.97
CA ALA A 39 10.25 5.06 -12.87
C ALA A 39 8.78 4.70 -12.56
N MET A 40 8.14 5.41 -11.63
CA MET A 40 6.74 5.23 -11.25
C MET A 40 5.89 6.40 -11.68
N LYS A 41 4.64 6.10 -12.06
CA LYS A 41 3.57 7.09 -12.09
C LYS A 41 2.81 7.01 -10.77
N GLU A 42 2.98 8.03 -9.94
CA GLU A 42 2.28 8.14 -8.65
C GLU A 42 1.05 9.04 -8.76
N THR A 43 -0.03 8.67 -8.08
CA THR A 43 -1.20 9.52 -7.86
C THR A 43 -1.51 9.54 -6.37
N PHE A 44 -1.62 10.73 -5.79
CA PHE A 44 -2.00 10.92 -4.39
C PHE A 44 -3.19 11.88 -4.32
N ILE A 45 -4.27 11.44 -3.69
CA ILE A 45 -5.50 12.20 -3.54
C ILE A 45 -5.92 12.13 -2.07
N ARG A 46 -6.10 13.30 -1.48
CA ARG A 46 -6.77 13.50 -0.19
C ARG A 46 -7.72 14.68 -0.36
N SER A 47 -8.99 14.41 -0.63
CA SER A 47 -9.98 15.45 -0.91
C SER A 47 -11.38 14.97 -0.54
N SER A 48 -12.30 15.89 -0.29
CA SER A 48 -13.72 15.59 -0.04
C SER A 48 -14.41 14.85 -1.20
N ARG A 49 -13.86 14.88 -2.42
CA ARG A 49 -14.37 14.09 -3.56
C ARG A 49 -14.24 12.58 -3.35
N LEU A 50 -13.41 12.13 -2.42
CA LEU A 50 -13.29 10.72 -2.07
C LEU A 50 -14.44 10.25 -1.17
N GLU A 51 -15.16 11.17 -0.50
CA GLU A 51 -16.28 10.84 0.38
C GLU A 51 -17.44 10.18 -0.37
N THR A 52 -17.67 10.54 -1.63
CA THR A 52 -18.64 9.86 -2.52
C THR A 52 -18.34 8.38 -2.76
N TYR A 53 -17.12 7.95 -2.43
CA TYR A 53 -16.67 6.56 -2.48
C TYR A 53 -16.39 5.99 -1.08
N HIS A 54 -16.76 6.70 -0.02
CA HIS A 54 -16.43 6.36 1.37
C HIS A 54 -14.92 6.17 1.61
N LEU A 55 -14.10 6.95 0.90
CA LEU A 55 -12.65 6.97 1.03
C LEU A 55 -12.18 8.33 1.55
N GLU A 56 -11.06 8.33 2.26
CA GLU A 56 -10.40 9.54 2.80
C GLU A 56 -9.05 9.79 2.14
N LEU A 57 -8.36 8.71 1.76
CA LEU A 57 -7.06 8.74 1.10
C LEU A 57 -7.03 7.72 -0.02
N TYR A 58 -6.45 8.15 -1.14
CA TYR A 58 -6.11 7.29 -2.26
C TYR A 58 -4.67 7.58 -2.69
N ARG A 59 -3.81 6.55 -2.68
CA ARG A 59 -2.44 6.61 -3.18
C ARG A 59 -2.24 5.44 -4.15
N SER A 60 -1.81 5.71 -5.37
CA SER A 60 -1.46 4.65 -6.33
C SER A 60 -0.09 4.87 -6.92
N VAL A 61 0.58 3.76 -7.23
CA VAL A 61 1.79 3.74 -8.05
C VAL A 61 1.57 2.74 -9.18
N SER A 62 1.92 3.15 -10.39
CA SER A 62 1.93 2.28 -11.56
C SER A 62 3.31 2.32 -12.22
N PHE A 63 3.83 1.17 -12.60
CA PHE A 63 5.13 1.03 -13.26
C PHE A 63 5.17 -0.24 -14.10
N THR A 64 6.21 -0.35 -14.91
CA THR A 64 6.51 -1.55 -15.69
C THR A 64 7.78 -2.18 -15.15
N GLY A 65 7.73 -3.48 -14.84
CA GLY A 65 8.87 -4.25 -14.31
C GLY A 65 9.13 -5.53 -15.07
N ASP A 66 10.27 -6.16 -14.77
CA ASP A 66 10.61 -7.52 -15.20
C ASP A 66 10.05 -8.56 -14.20
N ASP A 67 10.34 -9.85 -14.45
CA ASP A 67 9.92 -10.95 -13.58
C ASP A 67 10.44 -10.79 -12.14
N GLN A 68 11.65 -10.23 -11.95
CA GLN A 68 12.24 -10.06 -10.61
C GLN A 68 11.50 -8.98 -9.83
N VAL A 69 11.20 -7.85 -10.45
CA VAL A 69 10.39 -6.79 -9.87
C VAL A 69 9.00 -7.31 -9.53
N LEU A 70 8.36 -8.04 -10.45
CA LEU A 70 7.03 -8.62 -10.20
C LEU A 70 7.06 -9.60 -9.03
N ALA A 71 8.06 -10.48 -8.96
CA ALA A 71 8.21 -11.44 -7.87
C ALA A 71 8.38 -10.74 -6.51
N GLU A 72 9.19 -9.69 -6.45
CA GLU A 72 9.41 -8.94 -5.21
C GLU A 72 8.16 -8.19 -4.74
N VAL A 73 7.43 -7.55 -5.67
CA VAL A 73 6.16 -6.88 -5.33
C VAL A 73 5.12 -7.91 -4.90
N SER A 74 4.99 -9.02 -5.62
CA SER A 74 4.04 -10.10 -5.30
C SER A 74 4.32 -10.69 -3.91
N ARG A 75 5.59 -10.93 -3.58
CA ARG A 75 6.00 -11.42 -2.26
C ARG A 75 5.56 -10.48 -1.14
N ARG A 76 5.68 -9.17 -1.33
CA ARG A 76 5.26 -8.16 -0.35
C ARG A 76 3.74 -8.13 -0.18
N VAL A 77 3.00 -8.16 -1.29
CA VAL A 77 1.53 -8.22 -1.25
C VAL A 77 1.06 -9.48 -0.53
N LEU A 78 1.64 -10.64 -0.85
CA LEU A 78 1.28 -11.91 -0.20
C LEU A 78 1.66 -11.94 1.28
N ALA A 79 2.80 -11.35 1.67
CA ALA A 79 3.18 -11.23 3.08
C ALA A 79 2.19 -10.35 3.88
N ASP A 80 1.71 -9.26 3.28
CA ASP A 80 0.67 -8.44 3.90
C ASP A 80 -0.69 -9.16 3.94
N ALA A 81 -0.98 -10.02 2.96
CA ALA A 81 -2.21 -10.81 2.89
C ALA A 81 -2.35 -11.80 4.06
N GLU A 82 -1.25 -12.33 4.59
CA GLU A 82 -1.25 -13.20 5.79
C GLU A 82 -1.83 -12.50 7.04
N ARG A 83 -1.79 -11.16 7.06
CA ARG A 83 -2.26 -10.32 8.16
C ARG A 83 -3.54 -9.55 7.83
N ALA A 84 -4.10 -9.76 6.65
CA ALA A 84 -5.32 -9.08 6.22
C ALA A 84 -6.54 -9.65 6.97
N SER A 85 -7.48 -8.78 7.34
CA SER A 85 -8.74 -9.19 7.96
C SER A 85 -9.73 -9.77 6.92
N ASP A 86 -9.63 -9.33 5.67
CA ASP A 86 -10.34 -9.90 4.52
C ASP A 86 -9.46 -9.78 3.27
N GLN A 87 -9.61 -10.71 2.32
CA GLN A 87 -8.81 -10.75 1.11
C GLN A 87 -9.53 -11.39 -0.08
N GLU A 88 -9.22 -10.86 -1.27
CA GLU A 88 -9.54 -11.48 -2.55
C GLU A 88 -8.25 -11.57 -3.36
N ILE A 89 -7.81 -12.78 -3.69
CA ILE A 89 -6.56 -13.01 -4.42
C ILE A 89 -6.84 -13.85 -5.65
N HIS A 90 -6.27 -13.45 -6.78
CA HIS A 90 -6.32 -14.20 -8.02
C HIS A 90 -4.92 -14.44 -8.57
N MET A 91 -4.60 -15.72 -8.76
CA MET A 91 -3.36 -16.18 -9.37
C MET A 91 -3.61 -16.57 -10.82
N LYS A 92 -2.72 -16.18 -11.72
CA LYS A 92 -2.72 -16.59 -13.13
C LYS A 92 -1.37 -17.21 -13.46
N GLU A 93 -1.38 -18.46 -13.94
CA GLU A 93 -0.15 -19.18 -14.33
C GLU A 93 0.91 -19.20 -13.21
N GLY A 94 0.46 -19.39 -11.95
CA GLY A 94 1.35 -19.40 -10.78
C GLY A 94 1.85 -18.03 -10.32
N ARG A 95 1.47 -16.93 -10.98
CA ARG A 95 1.84 -15.56 -10.60
C ARG A 95 0.65 -14.80 -10.03
N LEU A 96 0.92 -13.86 -9.13
CA LEU A 96 -0.11 -12.96 -8.61
C LEU A 96 -0.59 -12.04 -9.73
N ALA A 97 -1.85 -12.16 -10.10
CA ALA A 97 -2.48 -11.33 -11.13
C ALA A 97 -3.25 -10.17 -10.51
N TYR A 98 -3.88 -10.41 -9.37
CA TYR A 98 -4.74 -9.44 -8.70
C TYR A 98 -4.86 -9.75 -7.20
N ALA A 99 -4.95 -8.71 -6.38
CA ALA A 99 -5.34 -8.83 -4.98
C ALA A 99 -6.12 -7.59 -4.50
N ILE A 100 -7.10 -7.78 -3.62
CA ILE A 100 -7.57 -6.75 -2.70
C ILE A 100 -7.40 -7.29 -1.28
N LEU A 101 -6.73 -6.53 -0.43
CA LEU A 101 -6.52 -6.84 0.97
C LEU A 101 -7.19 -5.75 1.81
N THR A 102 -7.89 -6.16 2.86
CA THR A 102 -8.54 -5.28 3.83
C THR A 102 -7.86 -5.42 5.18
N PHE A 103 -7.63 -4.30 5.85
CA PHE A 103 -7.14 -4.25 7.23
C PHE A 103 -8.04 -3.34 8.04
N GLU A 104 -8.77 -3.92 8.99
CA GLU A 104 -9.58 -3.16 9.94
C GLU A 104 -8.67 -2.33 10.88
N ASP A 105 -9.03 -1.07 11.13
CA ASP A 105 -8.36 -0.20 12.11
C ASP A 105 -9.32 0.21 13.24
N GLY A 106 -9.99 -0.76 13.84
CA GLY A 106 -10.67 -0.60 15.14
C GLY A 106 -11.62 0.60 15.26
N GLY A 107 -12.34 0.96 14.20
CA GLY A 107 -13.28 2.08 14.16
C GLY A 107 -12.76 3.38 13.52
N ARG A 108 -11.50 3.44 13.08
CA ARG A 108 -10.93 4.57 12.31
C ARG A 108 -11.10 4.46 10.80
N GLY A 109 -11.88 3.49 10.34
CA GLY A 109 -12.02 3.13 8.93
C GLY A 109 -11.08 1.99 8.52
N ASN A 110 -11.36 1.40 7.37
CA ASN A 110 -10.57 0.31 6.82
C ASN A 110 -9.37 0.85 6.04
N ARG A 111 -8.28 0.09 6.03
CA ARG A 111 -7.16 0.28 5.11
C ARG A 111 -7.23 -0.79 4.04
N PHE A 112 -6.94 -0.41 2.80
CA PHE A 112 -6.98 -1.30 1.66
C PHE A 112 -5.67 -1.29 0.89
N VAL A 113 -5.26 -2.47 0.44
CA VAL A 113 -4.19 -2.63 -0.55
C VAL A 113 -4.78 -3.35 -1.75
N CYS A 114 -4.76 -2.70 -2.92
CA CYS A 114 -5.15 -3.33 -4.18
C CYS A 114 -3.94 -3.48 -5.08
N PHE A 115 -3.78 -4.66 -5.66
CA PHE A 115 -2.73 -4.99 -6.61
C PHE A 115 -3.35 -5.51 -7.89
N GLN A 116 -2.80 -5.08 -9.03
CA GLN A 116 -3.12 -5.64 -10.34
C GLN A 116 -1.86 -5.72 -11.19
N CYS A 117 -1.69 -6.84 -11.89
CA CYS A 117 -0.64 -7.04 -12.87
C CYS A 117 -1.22 -7.43 -14.23
N VAL A 118 -0.82 -6.71 -15.28
CA VAL A 118 -1.07 -7.07 -16.67
C VAL A 118 0.27 -7.45 -17.31
N SER A 119 0.47 -8.75 -17.48
CA SER A 119 1.68 -9.30 -18.09
C SER A 119 1.62 -9.23 -19.62
N LYS A 120 2.71 -8.76 -20.22
CA LYS A 120 3.05 -8.89 -21.63
C LYS A 120 4.34 -9.71 -21.74
N VAL A 121 4.67 -10.19 -22.94
CA VAL A 121 5.89 -10.98 -23.16
C VAL A 121 7.12 -10.18 -22.66
N GLY A 122 7.80 -10.71 -21.64
CA GLY A 122 9.00 -10.12 -21.03
C GLY A 122 8.78 -8.86 -20.18
N SER A 123 7.53 -8.47 -19.87
CA SER A 123 7.27 -7.23 -19.14
C SER A 123 5.93 -7.23 -18.40
N HIS A 124 5.90 -6.65 -17.20
CA HIS A 124 4.74 -6.67 -16.32
C HIS A 124 4.32 -5.24 -15.95
N ALA A 125 3.15 -4.83 -16.42
CA ALA A 125 2.54 -3.57 -15.99
C ALA A 125 1.85 -3.78 -14.66
N VAL A 126 2.39 -3.19 -13.60
CA VAL A 126 1.89 -3.32 -12.22
C VAL A 126 1.21 -2.03 -11.80
N THR A 127 0.07 -2.16 -11.13
CA THR A 127 -0.56 -1.07 -10.39
C THR A 127 -0.81 -1.53 -8.96
N LEU A 128 -0.35 -0.71 -8.02
CA LEU A 128 -0.52 -0.91 -6.60
C LEU A 128 -1.20 0.32 -6.01
N VAL A 129 -2.25 0.09 -5.23
CA VAL A 129 -3.09 1.13 -4.65
C VAL A 129 -3.18 0.91 -3.15
N TYR A 130 -3.03 1.99 -2.38
CA TYR A 130 -3.30 2.06 -0.97
C TYR A 130 -4.43 3.05 -0.73
N MET A 131 -5.45 2.65 0.02
CA MET A 131 -6.59 3.50 0.35
C MET A 131 -6.93 3.41 1.83
N THR A 132 -7.54 4.46 2.37
CA THR A 132 -8.13 4.44 3.71
C THR A 132 -9.52 5.05 3.69
N GLY A 133 -10.41 4.57 4.54
CA GLY A 133 -11.74 5.16 4.75
C GLY A 133 -12.76 4.15 5.25
N PRO A 134 -13.99 4.58 5.56
CA PRO A 134 -15.06 3.70 6.05
C PRO A 134 -15.61 2.72 5.02
N ALA A 135 -15.19 2.78 3.76
CA ALA A 135 -15.56 1.81 2.72
C ALA A 135 -15.34 0.36 3.19
N THR A 136 -16.10 -0.56 2.61
CA THR A 136 -15.95 -2.01 2.77
C THR A 136 -15.34 -2.65 1.52
N LEU A 137 -14.91 -3.91 1.62
CA LEU A 137 -14.45 -4.67 0.46
C LEU A 137 -15.55 -4.77 -0.63
N ASP A 138 -16.81 -4.92 -0.22
CA ASP A 138 -17.95 -4.97 -1.14
C ASP A 138 -18.20 -3.64 -1.87
N ASP A 139 -17.95 -2.50 -1.21
CA ASP A 139 -18.01 -1.19 -1.87
C ASP A 139 -16.92 -1.09 -2.95
N LEU A 140 -15.70 -1.53 -2.64
CA LEU A 140 -14.60 -1.55 -3.61
C LEU A 140 -14.90 -2.49 -4.79
N ARG A 141 -15.46 -3.67 -4.54
CA ARG A 141 -15.88 -4.61 -5.60
C ARG A 141 -16.86 -3.96 -6.57
N ARG A 142 -17.83 -3.18 -6.07
CA ARG A 142 -18.80 -2.46 -6.92
C ARG A 142 -18.11 -1.41 -7.78
N LEU A 143 -17.15 -0.67 -7.21
CA LEU A 143 -16.39 0.34 -7.93
C LEU A 143 -15.50 -0.23 -9.04
N PHE A 144 -14.87 -1.39 -8.80
CA PHE A 144 -14.02 -2.02 -9.82
C PHE A 144 -14.83 -2.78 -10.88
N ARG A 145 -16.03 -3.25 -10.55
CA ARG A 145 -16.91 -3.97 -11.49
C ARG A 145 -17.72 -3.05 -12.41
N SER A 146 -17.91 -1.78 -12.04
CA SER A 146 -18.64 -0.80 -12.87
C SER A 146 -17.81 -0.21 -14.03
N LYS A 147 -16.76 -0.91 -14.47
CA LYS A 147 -15.85 -0.47 -15.53
C LYS A 147 -15.78 -1.47 -16.67
#